data_AF-A0A935ZQN9-F1
#
_entry.id   AF-A0A935ZQN9-F1
#
_cell.length_a   1.000
_cell.length_b   1.000
_cell.length_c   1.000
_cell.angle_alpha   90.00
_cell.angle_beta   90.00
_cell.angle_gamma   90.00
#
_symmetry.space_group_name_H-M   'P 1'
#
loop_
_entity.id
_entity.type
_entity.pdbx_description
1 polymer ?
#
loop_
_entity_poly.entity_id
_entity_poly.type
_entity_poly.pdbx_seq_one_letter_code
_entity_poly.pdbx_strand_id
1 'polypeptide(L)'
;MRRRARRRGDSAACVGAKCDAVDDGSSGDASSSGDDDSGAVPSEVDQMCWDREAEATNPNRRSFTVDALRWSCSDVDSTAAADRGQEYCEYFAIATLPPTPSHPEVAPQVLGRLLGPDGVDGLTPIPLALDGEQIAALEGSPDSVVAACVFSSWDADLEAPCGDACEVEPILGVPFDTETFRMKFDPNTQEAAVNLVTDCSEFLPTAGDPNDPEDPYHDPFFRACHLNAEINETQYRKSDNVICTASVRMAECGCHTADGSALGEHLAPADELGFKLGTWSGIDALPPGCRWHDVVDGSHTLVVCDLTAAEVLQNADELKGYCRTRYADDVVVHVEVPADAVVCEPPVGEAYADDCPTYPWVLQP
;
A
#
# COMPACT_ATOMS: atom_id res chain seq x y z
N MET A 1 -31.05 -21.40 21.92
CA MET A 1 -31.78 -20.11 21.88
C MET A 1 -31.54 -19.29 23.14
N ARG A 2 -30.49 -18.45 23.15
CA ARG A 2 -30.38 -17.27 24.01
C ARG A 2 -29.61 -16.20 23.24
N ARG A 3 -30.28 -15.11 22.90
CA ARG A 3 -29.72 -13.90 22.26
C ARG A 3 -29.09 -13.02 23.36
N ARG A 4 -27.90 -12.47 23.09
CA ARG A 4 -27.36 -11.23 23.70
C ARG A 4 -26.74 -10.44 22.55
N ALA A 5 -27.45 -9.47 21.97
CA ALA A 5 -27.54 -8.07 22.38
C ALA A 5 -26.23 -7.28 22.13
N ARG A 6 -26.09 -6.84 20.87
CA ARG A 6 -25.22 -5.72 20.45
C ARG A 6 -25.47 -4.50 21.35
N ARG A 7 -24.42 -3.99 21.99
CA ARG A 7 -24.40 -2.60 22.46
C ARG A 7 -23.83 -1.74 21.35
N ARG A 8 -24.68 -0.86 20.82
CA ARG A 8 -24.26 0.41 20.22
C ARG A 8 -23.75 1.29 21.37
N GLY A 9 -22.52 1.75 21.27
CA GLY A 9 -21.96 2.84 22.05
C GLY A 9 -21.68 3.99 21.09
N ASP A 10 -22.18 5.16 21.45
CA ASP A 10 -22.33 6.34 20.61
C ASP A 10 -21.00 6.96 20.16
N SER A 11 -21.07 7.50 18.94
CA SER A 11 -20.21 8.49 18.32
C SER A 11 -19.87 9.65 19.26
N ALA A 12 -18.60 9.78 19.63
CA ALA A 12 -18.00 11.05 20.02
C ALA A 12 -17.18 11.57 18.83
N ALA A 13 -17.66 12.65 18.23
CA ALA A 13 -16.94 13.38 17.20
C ALA A 13 -15.72 14.08 17.84
N CYS A 14 -14.52 13.69 17.44
CA CYS A 14 -13.33 14.50 17.63
C CYS A 14 -13.05 15.25 16.32
N VAL A 15 -13.33 16.55 16.32
CA VAL A 15 -12.96 17.49 15.26
C VAL A 15 -11.94 18.46 15.86
N GLY A 16 -10.71 18.46 15.32
CA GLY A 16 -9.73 19.53 15.50
C GLY A 16 -8.88 19.49 16.78
N ALA A 17 -7.56 19.38 16.57
CA ALA A 17 -6.43 19.84 17.39
C ALA A 17 -6.42 19.58 18.91
N LYS A 18 -5.45 18.73 19.31
CA LYS A 18 -4.82 18.60 20.65
C LYS A 18 -5.74 18.23 21.81
N CYS A 19 -5.61 17.00 22.28
CA CYS A 19 -5.98 16.62 23.64
C CYS A 19 -4.74 16.05 24.34
N ASP A 20 -3.88 16.97 24.84
CA ASP A 20 -2.95 16.65 25.92
C ASP A 20 -3.76 16.60 27.23
N ALA A 21 -3.72 15.48 27.93
CA ALA A 21 -4.07 15.41 29.33
C ALA A 21 -3.07 14.50 30.06
N VAL A 22 -2.15 15.17 30.73
CA VAL A 22 -1.30 14.66 31.80
C VAL A 22 -2.23 14.29 32.96
N ASP A 23 -2.08 13.11 33.55
CA ASP A 23 -2.48 12.91 34.94
C ASP A 23 -1.50 12.00 35.68
N ASP A 24 -1.32 12.37 36.95
CA ASP A 24 -0.14 12.22 37.78
C ASP A 24 -0.49 11.31 38.97
N GLY A 25 0.33 10.28 39.22
CA GLY A 25 0.44 9.60 40.51
C GLY A 25 -0.69 8.67 40.96
N SER A 26 -0.33 7.44 41.34
CA SER A 26 -0.11 7.11 42.76
C SER A 26 0.17 5.62 42.98
N SER A 27 1.20 5.34 43.76
CA SER A 27 1.63 4.02 44.22
C SER A 27 0.65 3.42 45.22
N GLY A 28 0.34 2.13 45.06
CA GLY A 28 -0.51 1.39 45.97
C GLY A 28 -0.49 -0.12 45.72
N ASP A 29 0.64 -0.76 46.02
CA ASP A 29 0.72 -2.22 46.03
C ASP A 29 0.07 -2.78 47.30
N ALA A 30 -1.14 -3.32 47.13
CA ALA A 30 -1.78 -4.22 48.07
C ALA A 30 -1.97 -5.56 47.37
N SER A 31 -1.14 -6.52 47.74
CA SER A 31 -1.22 -7.94 47.38
C SER A 31 -2.63 -8.51 47.61
N SER A 32 -3.25 -9.00 46.54
CA SER A 32 -4.43 -9.87 46.55
C SER A 32 -4.27 -10.91 45.46
N SER A 33 -4.05 -12.15 45.89
CA SER A 33 -4.18 -13.36 45.08
C SER A 33 -5.63 -13.50 44.65
N GLY A 34 -5.89 -13.29 43.36
CA GLY A 34 -7.15 -13.59 42.70
C GLY A 34 -6.81 -14.20 41.35
N ASP A 35 -7.53 -15.25 41.00
CA ASP A 35 -7.44 -15.95 39.71
C ASP A 35 -7.46 -14.94 38.56
N ASP A 36 -6.29 -14.75 37.97
CA ASP A 36 -6.04 -13.88 36.83
C ASP A 36 -6.50 -14.62 35.56
N ASP A 37 -7.81 -14.59 35.33
CA ASP A 37 -8.40 -14.57 33.98
C ASP A 37 -8.21 -13.15 33.40
N SER A 38 -6.99 -12.63 33.50
CA SER A 38 -6.58 -11.42 32.80
C SER A 38 -6.36 -11.84 31.37
N GLY A 39 -7.42 -11.71 30.56
CA GLY A 39 -7.33 -11.82 29.12
C GLY A 39 -6.07 -11.10 28.66
N ALA A 40 -5.09 -11.88 28.21
CA ALA A 40 -3.78 -11.36 27.89
C ALA A 40 -3.97 -10.21 26.91
N VAL A 41 -3.40 -9.05 27.23
CA VAL A 41 -3.39 -7.95 26.27
C VAL A 41 -2.64 -8.47 25.05
N PRO A 42 -3.25 -8.43 23.85
CA PRO A 42 -2.58 -8.90 22.65
C PRO A 42 -1.24 -8.20 22.46
N SER A 43 -0.28 -8.91 21.88
CA SER A 43 0.98 -8.28 21.51
C SER A 43 0.74 -7.18 20.46
N GLU A 44 1.70 -6.28 20.31
CA GLU A 44 1.64 -5.24 19.26
C GLU A 44 1.54 -5.89 17.87
N VAL A 45 2.24 -7.00 17.64
CA VAL A 45 2.18 -7.79 16.40
C VAL A 45 0.78 -8.37 16.19
N ASP A 46 0.17 -8.94 17.22
CA ASP A 46 -1.19 -9.51 17.12
C ASP A 46 -2.20 -8.42 16.71
N GLN A 47 -2.12 -7.25 17.37
CA GLN A 47 -3.01 -6.14 17.06
C GLN A 47 -2.82 -5.65 15.62
N MET A 48 -1.57 -5.53 15.17
CA MET A 48 -1.28 -5.17 13.79
C MET A 48 -1.85 -6.21 12.82
N CYS A 49 -1.67 -7.49 13.08
CA CYS A 49 -2.16 -8.55 12.20
C CYS A 49 -3.69 -8.56 12.08
N TRP A 50 -4.44 -8.36 13.17
CA TRP A 50 -5.90 -8.20 13.07
C TRP A 50 -6.31 -6.93 12.31
N ASP A 51 -5.61 -5.81 12.50
CA ASP A 51 -5.91 -4.58 11.78
C ASP A 51 -5.64 -4.73 10.27
N ARG A 52 -4.59 -5.48 9.91
CA ARG A 52 -4.26 -5.80 8.51
C ARG A 52 -5.25 -6.79 7.90
N GLU A 53 -5.65 -7.82 8.64
CA GLU A 53 -6.67 -8.79 8.24
C GLU A 53 -8.00 -8.08 7.95
N ALA A 54 -8.45 -7.22 8.87
CA ALA A 54 -9.69 -6.47 8.75
C ALA A 54 -9.69 -5.53 7.53
N GLU A 55 -8.54 -4.96 7.17
CA GLU A 55 -8.38 -4.19 5.95
C GLU A 55 -8.42 -5.09 4.71
N ALA A 56 -7.63 -6.17 4.70
CA ALA A 56 -7.47 -7.03 3.55
C ALA A 56 -8.74 -7.80 3.17
N THR A 57 -9.56 -8.14 4.16
CA THR A 57 -10.83 -8.85 3.99
C THR A 57 -12.03 -7.91 3.86
N ASN A 58 -11.82 -6.59 3.89
CA ASN A 58 -12.90 -5.61 3.77
C ASN A 58 -13.70 -5.85 2.47
N PRO A 59 -15.02 -6.07 2.54
CA PRO A 59 -15.81 -6.42 1.36
C PRO A 59 -15.84 -5.33 0.29
N ASN A 60 -15.55 -4.08 0.64
CA ASN A 60 -15.47 -2.96 -0.31
C ASN A 60 -14.05 -2.74 -0.87
N ARG A 61 -13.03 -3.31 -0.22
CA ARG A 61 -11.60 -3.15 -0.53
C ARG A 61 -10.87 -4.49 -0.40
N ARG A 62 -11.38 -5.51 -1.10
CA ARG A 62 -10.86 -6.88 -0.97
C ARG A 62 -9.46 -6.98 -1.54
N SER A 63 -8.49 -7.39 -0.73
CA SER A 63 -7.13 -7.65 -1.20
C SER A 63 -7.02 -8.95 -2.01
N PHE A 64 -7.89 -9.92 -1.72
CA PHE A 64 -7.89 -11.22 -2.38
C PHE A 64 -9.08 -11.35 -3.32
N THR A 65 -8.80 -11.60 -4.60
CA THR A 65 -9.80 -11.98 -5.60
C THR A 65 -9.38 -13.25 -6.31
N VAL A 66 -10.28 -13.80 -7.12
CA VAL A 66 -9.99 -15.00 -7.91
C VAL A 66 -8.80 -14.77 -8.84
N ASP A 67 -8.70 -13.58 -9.44
CA ASP A 67 -7.76 -13.31 -10.53
C ASP A 67 -6.58 -12.40 -10.10
N ALA A 68 -6.59 -11.86 -8.89
CA ALA A 68 -5.57 -10.91 -8.44
C ALA A 68 -5.42 -10.79 -6.91
N LEU A 69 -4.20 -10.43 -6.51
CA LEU A 69 -3.87 -9.83 -5.21
C LEU A 69 -3.82 -8.30 -5.35
N ARG A 70 -4.26 -7.58 -4.32
CA ARG A 70 -4.45 -6.12 -4.39
C ARG A 70 -4.16 -5.41 -3.07
N TRP A 71 -3.61 -4.21 -3.14
CA TRP A 71 -3.47 -3.30 -2.00
C TRP A 71 -3.46 -1.85 -2.46
N SER A 72 -3.84 -0.92 -1.58
CA SER A 72 -3.76 0.51 -1.90
C SER A 72 -2.32 1.02 -1.82
N CYS A 73 -2.03 2.09 -2.57
CA CYS A 73 -0.76 2.81 -2.48
C CYS A 73 -0.58 3.57 -1.14
N SER A 74 -1.66 3.73 -0.36
CA SER A 74 -1.65 4.48 0.90
C SER A 74 -0.89 3.77 2.02
N ASP A 75 -0.02 4.51 2.69
CA ASP A 75 0.65 4.06 3.90
C ASP A 75 -0.31 3.73 5.04
N VAL A 76 0.15 2.92 5.99
CA VAL A 76 -0.55 2.72 7.26
C VAL A 76 -0.43 3.96 8.14
N ASP A 77 -1.52 4.29 8.83
CA ASP A 77 -1.61 5.42 9.76
C ASP A 77 -0.79 5.18 11.05
N SER A 78 0.54 5.01 10.95
CA SER A 78 1.45 4.89 12.11
C SER A 78 2.94 4.85 11.75
N THR A 79 3.33 4.61 10.50
CA THR A 79 4.76 4.58 10.12
C THR A 79 5.37 5.97 10.20
N ALA A 80 6.41 6.09 11.03
CA ALA A 80 7.01 7.36 11.45
C ALA A 80 7.39 8.30 10.28
N ALA A 81 6.91 9.54 10.37
CA ALA A 81 7.39 10.83 9.80
C ALA A 81 7.71 10.97 8.30
N ALA A 82 8.00 9.88 7.58
CA ALA A 82 8.19 9.85 6.15
C ALA A 82 7.09 8.96 5.58
N ASP A 83 5.94 9.59 5.33
CA ASP A 83 4.94 9.09 4.39
C ASP A 83 5.65 8.85 3.06
N ARG A 84 5.78 7.59 2.64
CA ARG A 84 6.66 7.13 1.55
C ARG A 84 5.88 6.46 0.42
N GLY A 85 4.64 6.04 0.69
CA GLY A 85 3.94 5.07 -0.14
C GLY A 85 4.25 3.65 0.32
N GLN A 86 3.34 2.73 0.01
CA GLN A 86 3.49 1.32 0.33
C GLN A 86 4.48 0.64 -0.62
N GLU A 87 4.98 -0.52 -0.24
CA GLU A 87 5.87 -1.29 -1.11
C GLU A 87 5.16 -1.54 -2.45
N TYR A 88 5.93 -1.37 -3.52
CA TYR A 88 5.47 -1.49 -4.91
C TYR A 88 4.51 -0.38 -5.38
N CYS A 89 4.34 0.71 -4.62
CA CYS A 89 3.73 1.95 -5.11
C CYS A 89 4.20 3.20 -4.35
N GLU A 90 4.93 4.09 -5.03
CA GLU A 90 5.29 5.40 -4.52
C GLU A 90 4.32 6.47 -5.01
N TYR A 91 4.09 7.52 -4.21
CA TYR A 91 3.38 8.71 -4.66
C TYR A 91 4.01 10.03 -4.21
N PHE A 92 3.81 11.05 -5.04
CA PHE A 92 4.32 12.40 -4.85
C PHE A 92 3.46 13.42 -5.61
N ALA A 93 3.77 14.71 -5.50
CA ALA A 93 3.09 15.76 -6.26
C ALA A 93 4.04 16.46 -7.22
N ILE A 94 3.50 16.93 -8.35
CA ILE A 94 4.18 17.82 -9.29
C ILE A 94 3.36 19.12 -9.36
N ALA A 95 4.02 20.27 -9.33
CA ALA A 95 3.37 21.57 -9.48
C ALA A 95 4.11 22.46 -10.48
N THR A 96 3.38 23.05 -11.42
CA THR A 96 3.88 24.02 -12.41
C THR A 96 3.04 25.27 -12.33
N LEU A 97 3.55 26.24 -11.56
CA LEU A 97 2.83 27.49 -11.30
C LEU A 97 2.80 28.38 -12.55
N PRO A 98 1.74 29.17 -12.74
CA PRO A 98 1.70 30.16 -13.80
C PRO A 98 2.82 31.20 -13.62
N PRO A 99 3.42 31.71 -14.71
CA PRO A 99 4.43 32.74 -14.63
C PRO A 99 3.84 34.06 -14.11
N THR A 100 4.62 34.77 -13.30
CA THR A 100 4.26 36.08 -12.72
C THR A 100 5.31 37.13 -13.11
N PRO A 101 5.04 38.44 -12.92
CA PRO A 101 6.08 39.47 -13.07
C PRO A 101 7.33 39.22 -12.21
N SER A 102 7.17 38.72 -10.98
CA SER A 102 8.28 38.32 -10.10
C SER A 102 8.98 37.03 -10.54
N HIS A 103 8.24 36.13 -11.21
CA HIS A 103 8.69 34.81 -11.65
C HIS A 103 8.33 34.54 -13.12
N PRO A 104 9.03 35.17 -14.08
CA PRO A 104 8.69 35.05 -15.51
C PRO A 104 8.99 33.65 -16.08
N GLU A 105 9.89 32.90 -15.45
CA GLU A 105 10.21 31.52 -15.76
C GLU A 105 10.07 30.69 -14.48
N VAL A 106 9.10 29.79 -14.46
CA VAL A 106 8.84 28.89 -13.32
C VAL A 106 9.15 27.47 -13.75
N ALA A 107 10.14 26.86 -13.12
CA ALA A 107 10.41 25.44 -13.30
C ALA A 107 9.34 24.60 -12.56
N PRO A 108 8.93 23.45 -13.10
CA PRO A 108 8.11 22.49 -12.38
C PRO A 108 8.79 22.07 -11.07
N GLN A 109 7.99 21.86 -10.03
CA GLN A 109 8.44 21.42 -8.72
C GLN A 109 7.94 20.01 -8.46
N VAL A 110 8.84 19.10 -8.09
CA VAL A 110 8.53 17.76 -7.59
C VAL A 110 8.54 17.81 -6.07
N LEU A 111 7.44 17.37 -5.44
CA LEU A 111 7.17 17.57 -4.03
C LEU A 111 6.92 16.24 -3.31
N GLY A 112 7.59 16.06 -2.16
CA GLY A 112 7.45 14.86 -1.34
C GLY A 112 7.91 13.53 -1.95
N ARG A 113 8.71 13.53 -3.01
CA ARG A 113 9.29 12.35 -3.64
C ARG A 113 10.53 11.84 -2.91
N LEU A 114 10.75 10.52 -2.88
CA LEU A 114 11.99 9.90 -2.41
C LEU A 114 13.13 10.02 -3.42
N LEU A 115 14.33 10.31 -2.92
CA LEU A 115 15.52 10.52 -3.77
C LEU A 115 16.48 9.31 -3.81
N GLY A 116 16.28 8.29 -2.98
CA GLY A 116 17.10 7.07 -2.93
C GLY A 116 18.52 7.26 -2.38
N PRO A 117 19.33 6.18 -2.35
CA PRO A 117 20.64 6.16 -1.71
C PRO A 117 21.72 7.00 -2.43
N ASP A 118 21.68 7.10 -3.76
CA ASP A 118 22.65 7.89 -4.54
C ASP A 118 22.35 9.41 -4.55
N GLY A 119 21.30 9.83 -3.82
CA GLY A 119 20.88 11.21 -3.57
C GLY A 119 20.70 11.57 -2.09
N VAL A 120 21.20 10.72 -1.17
CA VAL A 120 21.42 10.88 0.28
C VAL A 120 20.17 11.13 1.15
N ASP A 121 19.50 10.05 1.58
CA ASP A 121 18.47 10.00 2.64
C ASP A 121 17.60 11.27 2.75
N GLY A 122 16.63 11.41 1.84
CA GLY A 122 15.80 12.61 1.82
C GLY A 122 14.54 12.52 0.98
N LEU A 123 13.65 13.46 1.25
CA LEU A 123 12.46 13.76 0.46
C LEU A 123 12.70 15.09 -0.26
N THR A 124 12.24 15.23 -1.50
CA THR A 124 12.04 16.57 -2.07
C THR A 124 11.12 17.39 -1.15
N PRO A 125 11.17 18.74 -1.18
CA PRO A 125 10.31 19.57 -0.33
C PRO A 125 8.85 19.11 -0.36
N ILE A 126 8.22 19.03 0.81
CA ILE A 126 6.79 18.74 0.93
C ILE A 126 5.95 19.99 0.61
N PRO A 127 6.24 21.17 1.22
CA PRO A 127 5.45 22.37 0.94
C PRO A 127 5.86 23.01 -0.39
N LEU A 128 4.85 23.47 -1.12
CA LEU A 128 4.96 24.37 -2.26
C LEU A 128 5.01 25.82 -1.75
N ALA A 129 6.18 26.45 -1.85
CA ALA A 129 6.33 27.85 -1.49
C ALA A 129 5.64 28.75 -2.53
N LEU A 130 4.68 29.56 -2.08
CA LEU A 130 3.95 30.53 -2.90
C LEU A 130 4.20 31.95 -2.40
N ASP A 131 4.56 32.85 -3.32
CA ASP A 131 4.57 34.29 -3.05
C ASP A 131 3.21 34.94 -3.30
N GLY A 132 3.08 36.23 -2.97
CA GLY A 132 1.82 36.96 -3.14
C GLY A 132 1.35 37.10 -4.60
N GLU A 133 2.26 37.15 -5.57
CA GLU A 133 1.89 37.23 -6.98
C GLU A 133 1.41 35.87 -7.51
N GLN A 134 2.05 34.79 -7.09
CA GLN A 134 1.66 33.42 -7.42
C GLN A 134 0.31 33.08 -6.81
N ILE A 135 0.06 33.47 -5.54
CA ILE A 135 -1.26 33.31 -4.91
C ILE A 135 -2.32 34.05 -5.74
N ALA A 136 -2.09 35.33 -6.07
CA ALA A 136 -3.04 36.11 -6.86
C ALA A 136 -3.28 35.54 -8.27
N ALA A 137 -2.24 34.96 -8.89
CA ALA A 137 -2.35 34.31 -10.20
C ALA A 137 -3.22 33.05 -10.13
N LEU A 138 -3.03 32.21 -9.12
CA LEU A 138 -3.84 31.01 -8.87
C LEU A 138 -5.29 31.37 -8.53
N GLU A 139 -5.52 32.38 -7.69
CA GLU A 139 -6.87 32.90 -7.37
C GLU A 139 -7.59 33.46 -8.60
N GLY A 140 -6.84 33.98 -9.58
CA GLY A 140 -7.38 34.49 -10.84
C GLY A 140 -7.88 33.41 -11.79
N SER A 141 -7.53 32.14 -11.56
CA SER A 141 -7.94 31.00 -12.41
C SER A 141 -8.06 29.71 -11.59
N PRO A 142 -9.00 29.64 -10.62
CA PRO A 142 -9.07 28.56 -9.63
C PRO A 142 -9.25 27.17 -10.25
N ASP A 143 -9.88 27.06 -11.41
CA ASP A 143 -10.18 25.80 -12.08
C ASP A 143 -9.05 25.32 -13.02
N SER A 144 -7.97 26.09 -13.20
CA SER A 144 -6.87 25.67 -14.06
C SER A 144 -6.08 24.54 -13.42
N VAL A 145 -5.78 23.48 -14.17
CA VAL A 145 -4.88 22.41 -13.75
C VAL A 145 -3.45 22.95 -13.75
N VAL A 146 -2.83 22.99 -12.57
CA VAL A 146 -1.47 23.53 -12.35
C VAL A 146 -0.59 22.60 -11.53
N ALA A 147 -1.15 21.49 -11.03
CA ALA A 147 -0.41 20.47 -10.32
C ALA A 147 -1.04 19.10 -10.60
N ALA A 148 -0.37 18.04 -10.18
CA ALA A 148 -0.87 16.68 -10.26
C ALA A 148 -0.34 15.83 -9.10
N CYS A 149 -1.16 14.89 -8.63
CA CYS A 149 -0.71 13.76 -7.84
C CYS A 149 -0.20 12.67 -8.79
N VAL A 150 0.95 12.10 -8.49
CA VAL A 150 1.58 11.03 -9.26
C VAL A 150 1.69 9.79 -8.40
N PHE A 151 1.27 8.66 -8.94
CA PHE A 151 1.39 7.32 -8.35
C PHE A 151 2.17 6.44 -9.32
N SER A 152 3.29 5.89 -8.87
CA SER A 152 4.17 5.07 -9.68
C SER A 152 4.47 3.75 -8.99
N SER A 153 4.31 2.67 -9.72
CA SER A 153 4.74 1.32 -9.34
C SER A 153 5.96 0.87 -10.13
N TRP A 154 6.70 1.82 -10.74
CA TRP A 154 7.86 1.48 -11.54
C TRP A 154 9.01 0.96 -10.67
N ASP A 155 9.35 -0.32 -10.85
CA ASP A 155 10.33 -1.05 -10.06
C ASP A 155 11.71 -0.38 -10.04
N ALA A 156 12.37 -0.45 -8.87
CA ALA A 156 13.61 0.25 -8.60
C ALA A 156 14.83 -0.30 -9.38
N ASP A 157 14.78 -1.56 -9.77
CA ASP A 157 15.83 -2.32 -10.45
C ASP A 157 15.78 -2.23 -11.98
N LEU A 158 14.71 -1.67 -12.55
CA LEU A 158 14.61 -1.51 -14.00
C LEU A 158 15.44 -0.32 -14.51
N GLU A 159 16.17 -0.57 -15.60
CA GLU A 159 16.78 0.47 -16.42
C GLU A 159 15.71 1.17 -17.28
N ALA A 160 16.07 2.29 -17.92
CA ALA A 160 15.11 3.17 -18.59
C ALA A 160 14.13 2.41 -19.51
N PRO A 161 12.82 2.73 -19.43
CA PRO A 161 11.74 1.81 -19.75
C PRO A 161 11.56 1.57 -21.26
N CYS A 162 12.36 2.22 -22.10
CA CYS A 162 12.07 2.41 -23.51
C CYS A 162 13.30 2.78 -24.37
N GLY A 163 14.51 2.76 -23.80
CA GLY A 163 15.73 3.14 -24.52
C GLY A 163 15.62 4.49 -25.23
N ASP A 164 16.04 4.58 -26.50
CA ASP A 164 15.95 5.79 -27.33
C ASP A 164 14.52 6.15 -27.79
N ALA A 165 13.50 5.34 -27.46
CA ALA A 165 12.14 5.44 -28.02
C ALA A 165 11.13 6.21 -27.18
N CYS A 166 11.47 6.64 -25.95
CA CYS A 166 10.58 7.49 -25.15
C CYS A 166 10.65 8.97 -25.57
N GLU A 167 9.94 9.31 -26.64
CA GLU A 167 9.37 10.67 -26.78
C GLU A 167 8.02 10.72 -26.03
N VAL A 168 8.03 10.45 -24.72
CA VAL A 168 6.81 10.52 -23.90
C VAL A 168 6.56 11.97 -23.48
N GLU A 169 5.30 12.40 -23.49
CA GLU A 169 4.92 13.77 -23.18
C GLU A 169 5.28 14.12 -21.72
N PRO A 170 5.97 15.25 -21.45
CA PRO A 170 6.25 15.69 -20.10
C PRO A 170 4.99 15.88 -19.26
N ILE A 171 5.01 15.43 -18.00
CA ILE A 171 3.89 15.68 -17.06
C ILE A 171 4.09 17.07 -16.45
N LEU A 172 3.24 18.02 -16.84
CA LEU A 172 3.33 19.42 -16.40
C LEU A 172 4.72 20.02 -16.63
N GLY A 173 5.40 19.62 -17.70
CA GLY A 173 6.75 20.09 -18.03
C GLY A 173 7.89 19.37 -17.30
N VAL A 174 7.59 18.42 -16.40
CA VAL A 174 8.57 17.50 -15.85
C VAL A 174 8.90 16.44 -16.90
N PRO A 175 10.17 16.30 -17.31
CA PRO A 175 10.58 15.26 -18.25
C PRO A 175 10.25 13.87 -17.71
N PHE A 176 9.77 12.99 -18.60
CA PHE A 176 9.48 11.61 -18.25
C PHE A 176 10.78 10.79 -18.22
N ASP A 177 11.32 10.51 -17.03
CA ASP A 177 12.58 9.75 -16.85
C ASP A 177 12.60 8.84 -15.62
N THR A 178 13.58 7.91 -15.60
CA THR A 178 13.90 7.05 -14.43
C THR A 178 14.28 7.85 -13.21
N GLU A 179 14.79 9.06 -13.40
CA GLU A 179 15.22 9.89 -12.30
C GLU A 179 14.04 10.39 -11.50
N THR A 180 12.88 10.62 -12.13
CA THR A 180 11.68 11.21 -11.52
C THR A 180 10.54 10.23 -11.27
N PHE A 181 10.34 9.22 -12.12
CA PHE A 181 9.16 8.36 -12.00
C PHE A 181 9.46 6.94 -11.50
N ARG A 182 10.72 6.51 -11.49
CA ARG A 182 11.10 5.23 -10.87
C ARG A 182 11.04 5.33 -9.36
N MET A 183 10.55 4.26 -8.72
CA MET A 183 10.68 4.10 -7.28
C MET A 183 12.16 4.06 -6.89
N LYS A 184 12.50 4.64 -5.73
CA LYS A 184 13.90 4.78 -5.30
C LYS A 184 14.22 4.07 -3.98
N PHE A 185 13.28 3.30 -3.43
CA PHE A 185 13.43 2.62 -2.16
C PHE A 185 13.77 1.14 -2.37
N ASP A 186 14.83 0.64 -1.72
CA ASP A 186 15.37 -0.72 -1.96
C ASP A 186 14.33 -1.86 -1.77
N PRO A 187 13.40 -1.79 -0.80
CA PRO A 187 12.30 -2.76 -0.68
C PRO A 187 11.31 -2.79 -1.86
N ASN A 188 11.37 -1.84 -2.79
CA ASN A 188 10.50 -1.76 -3.97
C ASN A 188 11.18 -2.36 -5.22
N THR A 189 11.99 -3.39 -5.04
CA THR A 189 12.63 -4.14 -6.13
C THR A 189 11.84 -5.41 -6.45
N GLN A 190 11.96 -5.90 -7.69
CA GLN A 190 11.45 -7.22 -8.08
C GLN A 190 12.08 -8.31 -7.21
N GLU A 191 13.38 -8.20 -6.91
CA GLU A 191 14.09 -9.14 -6.04
C GLU A 191 13.49 -9.20 -4.63
N ALA A 192 13.11 -8.05 -4.04
CA ALA A 192 12.45 -8.02 -2.74
C ALA A 192 11.10 -8.77 -2.74
N ALA A 193 10.30 -8.63 -3.80
CA ALA A 193 9.03 -9.34 -3.93
C ALA A 193 9.23 -10.86 -4.04
N VAL A 194 10.23 -11.30 -4.82
CA VAL A 194 10.58 -12.72 -4.98
C VAL A 194 11.09 -13.32 -3.68
N ASN A 195 11.94 -12.59 -2.96
CA ASN A 195 12.46 -13.02 -1.66
C ASN A 195 11.31 -13.17 -0.65
N LEU A 196 10.38 -12.21 -0.59
CA LEU A 196 9.23 -12.29 0.30
C LEU A 196 8.36 -13.54 0.02
N VAL A 197 8.08 -13.86 -1.24
CA VAL A 197 7.36 -15.09 -1.62
C VAL A 197 8.11 -16.32 -1.17
N THR A 198 9.42 -16.35 -1.40
CA THR A 198 10.28 -17.48 -1.05
C THR A 198 10.26 -17.70 0.45
N ASP A 199 10.53 -16.66 1.23
CA ASP A 199 10.52 -16.73 2.69
C ASP A 199 9.15 -17.18 3.21
N CYS A 200 8.05 -16.59 2.73
CA CYS A 200 6.71 -16.96 3.18
C CYS A 200 6.21 -18.33 2.69
N SER A 201 6.85 -18.97 1.71
CA SER A 201 6.48 -20.30 1.22
C SER A 201 7.38 -21.42 1.74
N GLU A 202 8.63 -21.13 2.07
CA GLU A 202 9.58 -22.10 2.63
C GLU A 202 9.41 -22.29 4.14
N PHE A 203 9.05 -21.23 4.87
CA PHE A 203 8.82 -21.32 6.31
C PHE A 203 7.39 -21.74 6.62
N LEU A 204 7.25 -22.72 7.51
CA LEU A 204 5.94 -23.14 8.00
C LEU A 204 5.42 -22.12 9.01
N PRO A 205 4.24 -21.52 8.81
CA PRO A 205 3.66 -20.64 9.81
C PRO A 205 3.41 -21.41 11.11
N THR A 206 3.40 -20.69 12.24
CA THR A 206 3.01 -21.27 13.52
C THR A 206 1.62 -21.88 13.41
N ALA A 207 1.52 -23.19 13.62
CA ALA A 207 0.24 -23.88 13.64
C ALA A 207 -0.52 -23.54 14.92
N GLY A 208 -1.79 -23.20 14.79
CA GLY A 208 -2.70 -23.08 15.93
C GLY A 208 -3.08 -24.44 16.51
N ASP A 209 -3.72 -24.44 17.67
CA ASP A 209 -4.34 -25.60 18.29
C ASP A 209 -5.62 -25.97 17.52
N PRO A 210 -5.63 -27.09 16.77
CA PRO A 210 -6.79 -27.48 15.99
C PRO A 210 -8.06 -27.76 16.82
N ASN A 211 -7.93 -27.86 18.15
CA ASN A 211 -9.05 -28.10 19.06
C ASN A 211 -9.58 -26.82 19.73
N ASP A 212 -8.90 -25.69 19.55
CA ASP A 212 -9.31 -24.40 20.10
C ASP A 212 -9.83 -23.48 18.98
N PRO A 213 -11.16 -23.30 18.85
CA PRO A 213 -11.72 -22.43 17.82
C PRO A 213 -11.50 -20.94 18.09
N GLU A 214 -11.00 -20.55 19.28
CA GLU A 214 -10.64 -19.17 19.61
C GLU A 214 -9.16 -18.87 19.34
N ASP A 215 -8.37 -19.87 18.93
CA ASP A 215 -6.97 -19.67 18.59
C ASP A 215 -6.85 -18.83 17.29
N PRO A 216 -6.23 -17.64 17.35
CA PRO A 216 -6.09 -16.77 16.19
C PRO A 216 -5.25 -17.39 15.07
N TYR A 217 -4.39 -18.37 15.36
CA TYR A 217 -3.63 -19.11 14.35
C TYR A 217 -4.50 -20.08 13.53
N HIS A 218 -5.81 -20.19 13.77
CA HIS A 218 -6.71 -20.76 12.75
C HIS A 218 -6.90 -19.84 11.55
N ASP A 219 -6.82 -18.52 11.75
CA ASP A 219 -6.99 -17.58 10.67
C ASP A 219 -5.74 -17.58 9.75
N PRO A 220 -5.90 -17.87 8.46
CA PRO A 220 -4.78 -17.95 7.52
C PRO A 220 -4.04 -16.63 7.33
N PHE A 221 -4.74 -15.49 7.39
CA PHE A 221 -4.09 -14.19 7.25
C PHE A 221 -3.28 -13.87 8.50
N PHE A 222 -3.87 -14.07 9.68
CA PHE A 222 -3.22 -13.83 10.96
C PHE A 222 -1.93 -14.65 11.08
N ARG A 223 -1.98 -15.95 10.77
CA ARG A 223 -0.79 -16.82 10.73
C ARG A 223 0.31 -16.28 9.82
N ALA A 224 -0.04 -15.93 8.59
CA ALA A 224 0.92 -15.46 7.60
C ALA A 224 1.49 -14.08 7.96
N CYS A 225 0.67 -13.19 8.52
CA CYS A 225 1.13 -11.90 9.04
C CYS A 225 2.11 -12.08 10.21
N HIS A 226 1.83 -13.01 11.13
CA HIS A 226 2.74 -13.30 12.23
C HIS A 226 4.05 -13.90 11.72
N LEU A 227 3.99 -14.83 10.75
CA LEU A 227 5.18 -15.35 10.08
C LEU A 227 5.99 -14.23 9.42
N ASN A 228 5.32 -13.31 8.71
CA ASN A 228 5.96 -12.14 8.10
C ASN A 228 6.63 -11.24 9.15
N ALA A 229 6.00 -11.05 10.31
CA ALA A 229 6.58 -10.33 11.44
C ALA A 229 7.87 -11.00 11.96
N GLU A 230 7.88 -12.33 12.03
CA GLU A 230 9.01 -13.12 12.54
C GLU A 230 10.21 -13.13 11.59
N ILE A 231 9.97 -13.24 10.28
CA ILE A 231 11.05 -13.43 9.30
C ILE A 231 11.53 -12.12 8.67
N ASN A 232 10.60 -11.16 8.44
CA ASN A 232 10.89 -9.92 7.71
C ASN A 232 10.75 -8.67 8.57
N GLU A 233 10.10 -8.74 9.74
CA GLU A 233 9.78 -7.58 10.58
C GLU A 233 8.92 -6.53 9.84
N THR A 234 8.03 -6.98 8.95
CA THR A 234 7.27 -6.14 8.00
C THR A 234 5.75 -6.19 8.17
N GLN A 235 5.25 -6.65 9.31
CA GLN A 235 3.81 -6.79 9.58
C GLN A 235 3.01 -5.49 9.50
N TYR A 236 3.65 -4.32 9.49
CA TYR A 236 2.99 -3.03 9.24
C TYR A 236 2.65 -2.78 7.76
N ARG A 237 3.25 -3.51 6.82
CA ARG A 237 3.12 -3.28 5.37
C ARG A 237 1.92 -4.02 4.81
N LYS A 238 1.07 -3.34 4.04
CA LYS A 238 -0.15 -3.93 3.45
C LYS A 238 0.19 -4.97 2.40
N SER A 239 1.05 -4.60 1.48
CA SER A 239 1.63 -5.43 0.41
C SER A 239 2.19 -6.73 0.97
N ASP A 240 3.12 -6.64 1.93
CA ASP A 240 3.88 -7.81 2.38
C ASP A 240 2.97 -8.85 3.02
N ASN A 241 2.00 -8.44 3.83
CA ASN A 241 1.05 -9.37 4.45
C ASN A 241 0.11 -10.03 3.43
N VAL A 242 -0.33 -9.29 2.39
CA VAL A 242 -1.16 -9.84 1.31
C VAL A 242 -0.37 -10.88 0.51
N ILE A 243 0.86 -10.55 0.11
CA ILE A 243 1.76 -11.46 -0.62
C ILE A 243 2.10 -12.69 0.23
N CYS A 244 2.47 -12.48 1.50
CA CYS A 244 2.84 -13.56 2.39
C CYS A 244 1.68 -14.52 2.64
N THR A 245 0.47 -13.98 2.84
CA THR A 245 -0.74 -14.81 3.01
C THR A 245 -1.04 -15.65 1.79
N ALA A 246 -0.95 -15.07 0.59
CA ALA A 246 -1.13 -15.83 -0.65
C ALA A 246 -0.08 -16.95 -0.77
N SER A 247 1.18 -16.64 -0.47
CA SER A 247 2.31 -17.59 -0.54
C SER A 247 2.15 -18.75 0.44
N VAL A 248 1.86 -18.46 1.71
CA VAL A 248 1.58 -19.47 2.74
C VAL A 248 0.42 -20.37 2.33
N ARG A 249 -0.68 -19.79 1.82
CA ARG A 249 -1.85 -20.58 1.43
C ARG A 249 -1.62 -21.43 0.20
N MET A 250 -0.82 -20.97 -0.75
CA MET A 250 -0.41 -21.81 -1.87
C MET A 250 0.45 -22.98 -1.37
N ALA A 251 1.38 -22.75 -0.44
CA ALA A 251 2.19 -23.81 0.14
C ALA A 251 1.37 -24.84 0.94
N GLU A 252 0.52 -24.39 1.87
CA GLU A 252 -0.36 -25.26 2.70
C GLU A 252 -1.29 -26.12 1.83
N CYS A 253 -1.70 -25.62 0.67
CA CYS A 253 -2.60 -26.31 -0.24
C CYS A 253 -1.89 -27.11 -1.35
N GLY A 254 -0.56 -27.22 -1.31
CA GLY A 254 0.22 -27.92 -2.33
C GLY A 254 0.03 -27.33 -3.73
N CYS A 255 -0.17 -26.02 -3.80
CA CYS A 255 -0.45 -25.30 -5.03
C CYS A 255 0.81 -24.76 -5.68
N HIS A 256 0.85 -24.87 -7.00
CA HIS A 256 1.92 -24.38 -7.85
C HIS A 256 1.32 -23.84 -9.15
N THR A 257 2.07 -23.01 -9.86
CA THR A 257 1.61 -22.55 -11.17
C THR A 257 1.70 -23.68 -12.19
N ALA A 258 0.78 -23.71 -13.16
CA ALA A 258 0.62 -24.76 -14.15
C ALA A 258 1.79 -24.81 -15.14
N ASP A 259 2.44 -23.67 -15.37
CA ASP A 259 3.66 -23.53 -16.17
C ASP A 259 4.94 -23.78 -15.34
N GLY A 260 4.82 -23.93 -14.02
CA GLY A 260 5.91 -24.24 -13.10
C GLY A 260 6.76 -23.04 -12.70
N SER A 261 6.34 -21.82 -13.04
CA SER A 261 6.92 -20.58 -12.54
C SER A 261 6.74 -20.43 -11.01
N ALA A 262 7.61 -19.68 -10.35
CA ALA A 262 7.33 -19.27 -8.98
C ALA A 262 6.23 -18.19 -8.95
N LEU A 263 5.41 -18.13 -7.88
CA LEU A 263 4.47 -17.00 -7.68
C LEU A 263 5.21 -15.65 -7.75
N GLY A 264 6.46 -15.59 -7.26
CA GLY A 264 7.32 -14.42 -7.36
C GLY A 264 7.58 -13.93 -8.79
N GLU A 265 7.61 -14.84 -9.77
CA GLU A 265 7.76 -14.48 -11.19
C GLU A 265 6.51 -13.81 -11.77
N HIS A 266 5.33 -14.07 -11.17
CA HIS A 266 4.08 -13.36 -11.50
C HIS A 266 3.91 -12.07 -10.70
N LEU A 267 4.51 -11.96 -9.51
CA LEU A 267 4.48 -10.71 -8.76
C LEU A 267 5.25 -9.62 -9.48
N ALA A 268 6.42 -9.96 -10.03
CA ALA A 268 7.22 -9.00 -10.78
C ALA A 268 7.81 -9.74 -11.99
N PRO A 269 7.19 -9.65 -13.18
CA PRO A 269 7.76 -10.21 -14.40
C PRO A 269 8.87 -9.30 -14.93
N ALA A 270 10.01 -9.89 -15.32
CA ALA A 270 11.23 -9.16 -15.72
C ALA A 270 11.06 -8.27 -16.97
N ASP A 271 9.98 -8.45 -17.74
CA ASP A 271 9.69 -7.69 -18.96
C ASP A 271 8.67 -6.56 -18.74
N GLU A 272 8.12 -6.39 -17.53
CA GLU A 272 7.19 -5.29 -17.21
C GLU A 272 7.92 -4.13 -16.51
N LEU A 273 7.36 -2.92 -16.63
CA LEU A 273 7.91 -1.74 -15.97
C LEU A 273 7.65 -1.69 -14.46
N GLY A 274 6.81 -2.58 -13.96
CA GLY A 274 6.30 -2.55 -12.60
C GLY A 274 4.84 -2.98 -12.57
N PHE A 275 4.24 -2.86 -11.40
CA PHE A 275 2.92 -3.42 -11.13
C PHE A 275 1.80 -2.60 -11.78
N LYS A 276 0.74 -3.25 -12.25
CA LYS A 276 -0.40 -2.52 -12.81
C LYS A 276 -1.17 -1.79 -11.71
N LEU A 277 -1.56 -0.55 -11.98
CA LEU A 277 -2.37 0.31 -11.10
C LEU A 277 -3.80 0.43 -11.63
N GLY A 278 -4.76 0.37 -10.70
CA GLY A 278 -6.18 0.53 -10.97
C GLY A 278 -6.93 0.97 -9.71
N THR A 279 -8.13 0.41 -9.49
CA THR A 279 -8.94 0.64 -8.28
C THR A 279 -9.39 -0.68 -7.68
N TRP A 280 -10.00 -0.63 -6.50
CA TRP A 280 -10.69 -1.77 -5.88
C TRP A 280 -11.80 -2.37 -6.75
N SER A 281 -12.34 -1.59 -7.69
CA SER A 281 -13.38 -2.06 -8.63
C SER A 281 -12.82 -2.86 -9.81
N GLY A 282 -11.53 -2.69 -10.13
CA GLY A 282 -10.87 -3.37 -11.25
C GLY A 282 -9.63 -2.63 -11.74
N ILE A 283 -8.86 -3.34 -12.56
CA ILE A 283 -7.60 -2.87 -13.16
C ILE A 283 -7.82 -1.78 -14.23
N ASP A 284 -8.96 -1.82 -14.91
CA ASP A 284 -9.34 -0.85 -15.96
C ASP A 284 -10.10 0.36 -15.42
N ALA A 285 -9.97 0.66 -14.13
CA ALA A 285 -10.67 1.76 -13.47
C ALA A 285 -9.71 2.59 -12.64
N LEU A 286 -9.93 3.92 -12.64
CA LEU A 286 -9.17 4.90 -11.86
C LEU A 286 -10.10 5.82 -11.07
N PRO A 287 -9.60 6.46 -10.00
CA PRO A 287 -10.37 7.49 -9.30
C PRO A 287 -10.74 8.67 -10.23
N PRO A 288 -11.86 9.37 -9.97
CA PRO A 288 -12.24 10.53 -10.78
C PRO A 288 -11.15 11.61 -10.78
N GLY A 289 -10.83 12.13 -11.97
CA GLY A 289 -9.76 13.12 -12.16
C GLY A 289 -8.38 12.51 -12.42
N CYS A 290 -8.27 11.18 -12.39
CA CYS A 290 -7.03 10.46 -12.70
C CYS A 290 -7.05 9.84 -14.10
N ARG A 291 -5.86 9.64 -14.65
CA ARG A 291 -5.59 8.96 -15.92
C ARG A 291 -4.31 8.14 -15.79
N TRP A 292 -4.20 7.09 -16.60
CA TRP A 292 -2.89 6.49 -16.85
C TRP A 292 -2.04 7.48 -17.66
N HIS A 293 -0.73 7.42 -17.45
CA HIS A 293 0.22 8.07 -18.33
C HIS A 293 0.97 6.98 -19.09
N ASP A 294 0.75 6.92 -20.40
CA ASP A 294 1.25 5.83 -21.23
C ASP A 294 2.78 5.88 -21.29
N VAL A 295 3.45 4.89 -20.68
CA VAL A 295 4.91 4.80 -20.62
C VAL A 295 5.45 3.93 -21.76
N VAL A 296 4.88 2.74 -21.95
CA VAL A 296 5.11 1.80 -23.07
C VAL A 296 3.89 0.88 -23.18
N ASP A 297 3.36 0.63 -24.38
CA ASP A 297 2.33 -0.40 -24.67
C ASP A 297 1.15 -0.56 -23.67
N GLY A 298 0.73 0.54 -23.02
CA GLY A 298 -0.36 0.49 -22.03
C GLY A 298 0.04 -0.14 -20.69
N SER A 299 1.31 -0.08 -20.29
CA SER A 299 1.75 -0.42 -18.94
C SER A 299 1.05 0.51 -17.96
N HIS A 300 0.00 0.03 -17.28
CA HIS A 300 -0.81 0.79 -16.32
C HIS A 300 -0.03 1.12 -15.03
N THR A 301 1.26 1.43 -15.10
CA THR A 301 2.20 1.54 -13.97
C THR A 301 2.36 2.97 -13.45
N LEU A 302 1.77 3.95 -14.14
CA LEU A 302 1.81 5.35 -13.77
C LEU A 302 0.43 6.00 -13.87
N VAL A 303 -0.05 6.50 -12.73
CA VAL A 303 -1.33 7.20 -12.63
C VAL A 303 -1.07 8.66 -12.25
N VAL A 304 -1.70 9.56 -13.00
CA VAL A 304 -1.63 11.01 -12.78
C VAL A 304 -3.03 11.53 -12.52
N CYS A 305 -3.21 12.24 -11.40
CA CYS A 305 -4.47 12.86 -11.02
C CYS A 305 -4.32 14.38 -11.01
N ASP A 306 -5.06 15.07 -11.87
CA ASP A 306 -4.94 16.51 -12.04
C ASP A 306 -5.42 17.26 -10.78
N LEU A 307 -4.69 18.32 -10.43
CA LEU A 307 -5.02 19.24 -9.34
C LEU A 307 -5.23 20.65 -9.88
N THR A 308 -6.34 21.24 -9.49
CA THR A 308 -6.71 22.62 -9.81
C THR A 308 -5.93 23.62 -8.96
N ALA A 309 -5.85 24.87 -9.42
CA ALA A 309 -5.24 25.97 -8.69
C ALA A 309 -5.90 26.19 -7.31
N ALA A 310 -7.22 26.00 -7.21
CA ALA A 310 -7.94 26.09 -5.94
C ALA A 310 -7.51 25.00 -4.95
N GLU A 311 -7.31 23.76 -5.41
CA GLU A 311 -6.81 22.66 -4.58
C GLU A 311 -5.37 22.91 -4.15
N VAL A 312 -4.53 23.44 -5.04
CA VAL A 312 -3.15 23.82 -4.71
C VAL A 312 -3.10 24.90 -3.64
N LEU A 313 -3.89 25.96 -3.77
CA LEU A 313 -3.94 27.04 -2.78
C LEU A 313 -4.37 26.55 -1.39
N GLN A 314 -5.27 25.58 -1.32
CA GLN A 314 -5.79 25.05 -0.06
C GLN A 314 -4.82 24.09 0.64
N ASN A 315 -3.90 23.48 -0.10
CA ASN A 315 -3.07 22.38 0.39
C ASN A 315 -1.57 22.60 0.12
N ALA A 316 -1.16 23.85 -0.16
CA ALA A 316 0.22 24.17 -0.56
C ALA A 316 1.26 23.73 0.47
N ASP A 317 0.92 23.69 1.75
CA ASP A 317 1.80 23.25 2.83
C ASP A 317 2.00 21.73 2.90
N GLU A 318 1.05 20.95 2.36
CA GLU A 318 1.02 19.48 2.47
C GLU A 318 0.41 18.82 1.23
N LEU A 319 0.91 19.18 0.03
CA LEU A 319 0.38 18.66 -1.23
C LEU A 319 0.54 17.14 -1.34
N LYS A 320 1.63 16.57 -0.80
CA LYS A 320 1.81 15.11 -0.73
C LYS A 320 0.71 14.48 0.13
N GLY A 321 0.50 14.97 1.35
CA GLY A 321 -0.55 14.46 2.23
C GLY A 321 -1.96 14.64 1.66
N TYR A 322 -2.20 15.69 0.86
CA TYR A 322 -3.43 15.83 0.09
C TYR A 322 -3.57 14.70 -0.93
N CYS A 323 -2.53 14.42 -1.74
CA CYS A 323 -2.54 13.31 -2.69
C CYS A 323 -2.81 11.96 -2.02
N ARG A 324 -2.18 11.71 -0.87
CA ARG A 324 -2.46 10.54 -0.04
C ARG A 324 -3.93 10.43 0.32
N THR A 325 -4.44 11.46 0.99
CA THR A 325 -5.80 11.48 1.55
C THR A 325 -6.87 11.39 0.46
N ARG A 326 -6.60 12.00 -0.71
CA ARG A 326 -7.58 12.12 -1.78
C ARG A 326 -7.63 10.92 -2.71
N TYR A 327 -6.48 10.26 -2.95
CA TYR A 327 -6.34 9.26 -4.01
C TYR A 327 -5.62 7.97 -3.59
N ALA A 328 -4.62 8.00 -2.71
CA ALA A 328 -3.74 6.83 -2.48
C ALA A 328 -4.48 5.59 -1.96
N ASP A 329 -5.59 5.79 -1.25
CA ASP A 329 -6.46 4.73 -0.76
C ASP A 329 -7.26 4.02 -1.87
N ASP A 330 -7.48 4.69 -3.00
CA ASP A 330 -8.30 4.22 -4.11
C ASP A 330 -7.47 3.94 -5.38
N VAL A 331 -6.21 4.37 -5.42
CA VAL A 331 -5.20 3.88 -6.37
C VAL A 331 -4.61 2.58 -5.80
N VAL A 332 -4.80 1.50 -6.54
CA VAL A 332 -4.58 0.13 -6.07
C VAL A 332 -3.60 -0.57 -6.98
N VAL A 333 -2.60 -1.21 -6.38
CA VAL A 333 -1.70 -2.16 -7.07
C VAL A 333 -2.47 -3.44 -7.33
N HIS A 334 -2.39 -3.96 -8.56
CA HIS A 334 -2.93 -5.24 -8.96
C HIS A 334 -1.79 -6.16 -9.34
N VAL A 335 -1.71 -7.29 -8.65
CA VAL A 335 -0.91 -8.43 -9.05
C VAL A 335 -1.82 -9.49 -9.61
N GLU A 336 -1.69 -9.77 -10.91
CA GLU A 336 -2.47 -10.82 -11.56
C GLU A 336 -1.97 -12.19 -11.09
N VAL A 337 -2.89 -12.98 -10.53
CA VAL A 337 -2.65 -14.39 -10.18
C VAL A 337 -3.64 -15.20 -11.01
N PRO A 338 -3.27 -15.61 -12.23
CA PRO A 338 -4.21 -16.25 -13.14
C PRO A 338 -4.70 -17.57 -12.52
N ALA A 339 -5.98 -17.60 -12.17
CA ALA A 339 -6.60 -18.72 -11.48
C ALA A 339 -6.56 -20.03 -12.29
N ASP A 340 -6.57 -19.93 -13.61
CA ASP A 340 -6.41 -21.05 -14.55
C ASP A 340 -4.96 -21.53 -14.65
N ALA A 341 -4.01 -20.71 -14.21
CA ALA A 341 -2.61 -21.05 -14.12
C ALA A 341 -2.23 -21.62 -12.75
N VAL A 342 -3.15 -21.91 -11.82
CA VAL A 342 -2.79 -22.57 -10.55
C VAL A 342 -3.37 -23.98 -10.46
N VAL A 343 -2.52 -24.93 -10.10
CA VAL A 343 -2.86 -26.33 -9.84
C VAL A 343 -2.55 -26.65 -8.39
N CYS A 344 -3.52 -27.24 -7.69
CA CYS A 344 -3.39 -27.60 -6.27
C CYS A 344 -3.49 -29.11 -6.08
N GLU A 345 -2.55 -29.65 -5.31
CA GLU A 345 -2.57 -31.03 -4.83
C GLU A 345 -2.51 -31.03 -3.28
N PRO A 346 -3.64 -30.77 -2.58
CA PRO A 346 -3.63 -30.62 -1.13
C PRO A 346 -3.07 -31.86 -0.43
N PRO A 347 -2.12 -31.70 0.51
CA PRO A 347 -1.55 -32.81 1.23
C PRO A 347 -2.58 -33.49 2.14
N VAL A 348 -2.62 -34.82 2.12
CA VAL A 348 -3.61 -35.59 2.89
C VAL A 348 -3.19 -35.68 4.36
N GLY A 349 -4.04 -35.17 5.25
CA GLY A 349 -3.86 -35.30 6.71
C GLY A 349 -2.91 -34.27 7.33
N GLU A 350 -2.52 -33.24 6.57
CA GLU A 350 -1.84 -32.07 7.12
C GLU A 350 -2.86 -31.05 7.63
N ALA A 351 -2.47 -30.29 8.67
CA ALA A 351 -3.33 -29.25 9.24
C ALA A 351 -3.63 -28.18 8.18
N TYR A 352 -4.87 -27.65 8.18
CA TYR A 352 -5.35 -26.59 7.28
C TYR A 352 -5.44 -26.93 5.77
N ALA A 353 -4.98 -28.11 5.35
CA ALA A 353 -5.13 -28.63 3.99
C ALA A 353 -6.60 -28.99 3.67
N ASP A 354 -7.39 -29.33 4.69
CA ASP A 354 -8.81 -29.66 4.55
C ASP A 354 -9.67 -28.44 4.10
N ASP A 355 -9.18 -27.22 4.37
CA ASP A 355 -9.84 -25.95 4.04
C ASP A 355 -9.26 -25.32 2.77
N CYS A 356 -8.63 -26.10 1.88
CA CYS A 356 -8.11 -25.61 0.60
C CYS A 356 -9.22 -25.48 -0.45
N PRO A 357 -9.75 -24.27 -0.72
CA PRO A 357 -10.70 -24.07 -1.81
C PRO A 357 -10.00 -24.17 -3.18
N THR A 358 -10.78 -24.02 -4.25
CA THR A 358 -10.25 -23.90 -5.62
C THR A 358 -9.26 -22.74 -5.79
N TYR A 359 -9.40 -21.67 -5.02
CA TYR A 359 -8.49 -20.52 -5.02
C TYR A 359 -7.96 -20.28 -3.60
N PRO A 360 -6.85 -20.93 -3.20
CA PRO A 360 -6.42 -21.05 -1.81
C PRO A 360 -6.06 -19.71 -1.14
N TRP A 361 -5.65 -18.71 -1.93
CA TRP A 361 -5.37 -17.34 -1.47
C TRP A 361 -6.64 -16.52 -1.23
N VAL A 362 -7.81 -16.95 -1.73
CA VAL A 362 -9.08 -16.27 -1.46
C VAL A 362 -9.56 -16.70 -0.08
N LEU A 363 -9.37 -15.81 0.88
CA LEU A 363 -9.82 -16.02 2.25
C LEU A 363 -11.36 -15.97 2.31
N GLN A 364 -11.96 -17.01 2.89
CA GLN A 364 -13.41 -17.01 3.11
C GLN A 364 -13.74 -16.15 4.34
N PRO A 365 -14.76 -15.28 4.29
CA PRO A 365 -15.19 -14.48 5.42
C PRO A 365 -15.95 -15.26 6.49
#